data_AF-A0AAF0RK92-F1
#
_entry.id   AF-A0AAF0RK92-F1
#
_cell.length_a   1.000
_cell.length_b   1.000
_cell.length_c   1.000
_cell.angle_alpha   90.00
_cell.angle_beta   90.00
_cell.angle_gamma   90.00
#
_symmetry.space_group_name_H-M   'P 1'
#
loop_
_entity.id
_entity.type
_entity.pdbx_description
1 polymer ?
#
loop_
_entity_poly.entity_id
_entity_poly.type
_entity_poly.pdbx_seq_one_letter_code
_entity_poly.pdbx_strand_id
1 'polypeptide(L)'
;MWWHVYPLGFVGAEIRPEAPWADRAVEHRLDRITPWLDHVVDLGLNGLLLGPVFASSTHGYDTVDHLRIDPRLGDDDDFDALVRAAHDRGVRVLLDGVFNHVGREHPAFRALETQGPAADSAPLFGIDWTGWNPGDPVPVGLFEGHDILVALDHTAQATEDLVVEVMTHWLARGVDGWRLDAAYAVSPAFWARVLPRVREQFPDAWFSGEVIHGDAAAIVSASTMDSTTQYELWQGTWHGIADRNCHELAHAIGRHDALLSTFVPTTFVGNHDVSRIASAVGERFAGHAAAVLFTVAGTPVVYAGDEYGWTGVKEEREGGDDAVRPAFPDAPPAATDLTHAHEALIALRRREPWLHRAHTDVTHVENTAIVLRTATADAAVVTALNLGDDPVELPVADATRVEAGGGDLRDGTVVLPAAGWAVLSR
;
A
#
# COMPACT_ATOMS: atom_id res chain seq x y z
N MET A 1 -3.59 -7.23 -8.68
CA MET A 1 -4.38 -6.47 -7.70
C MET A 1 -4.04 -7.04 -6.35
N TRP A 2 -3.78 -6.18 -5.38
CA TRP A 2 -3.14 -6.60 -4.12
C TRP A 2 -4.12 -6.52 -2.95
N TRP A 3 -3.96 -7.43 -2.01
CA TRP A 3 -4.56 -7.39 -0.68
C TRP A 3 -3.47 -7.06 0.33
N HIS A 4 -3.58 -5.91 0.99
CA HIS A 4 -2.54 -5.38 1.87
C HIS A 4 -2.86 -5.68 3.33
N VAL A 5 -1.93 -6.39 3.97
CA VAL A 5 -2.00 -6.82 5.36
C VAL A 5 -0.87 -6.19 6.15
N TYR A 6 -1.19 -5.57 7.30
CA TYR A 6 -0.19 -5.22 8.31
C TYR A 6 0.04 -6.44 9.24
N PRO A 7 1.13 -7.21 9.10
CA PRO A 7 1.20 -8.57 9.61
C PRO A 7 1.15 -8.67 11.14
N LEU A 8 1.89 -7.80 11.86
CA LEU A 8 1.92 -7.81 13.32
C LEU A 8 0.52 -7.62 13.92
N GLY A 9 -0.21 -6.62 13.43
CA GLY A 9 -1.58 -6.37 13.85
C GLY A 9 -2.49 -7.54 13.48
N PHE A 10 -2.44 -7.97 12.20
CA PHE A 10 -3.28 -9.04 11.66
C PHE A 10 -3.23 -10.31 12.51
N VAL A 11 -2.03 -10.76 12.87
CA VAL A 11 -1.84 -11.98 13.66
C VAL A 11 -1.95 -11.78 15.17
N GLY A 12 -2.34 -10.58 15.61
CA GLY A 12 -2.51 -10.24 17.03
C GLY A 12 -1.20 -10.26 17.83
N ALA A 13 -0.08 -10.01 17.17
CA ALA A 13 1.22 -9.91 17.84
C ALA A 13 1.32 -8.62 18.67
N GLU A 14 2.13 -8.65 19.72
CA GLU A 14 2.41 -7.48 20.54
C GLU A 14 3.21 -6.43 19.74
N ILE A 15 2.68 -5.21 19.62
CA ILE A 15 3.29 -4.16 18.80
C ILE A 15 4.48 -3.49 19.51
N ARG A 16 4.41 -3.32 20.84
CA ARG A 16 5.42 -2.63 21.64
C ARG A 16 5.83 -3.47 22.86
N PRO A 17 6.47 -4.64 22.64
CA PRO A 17 6.90 -5.52 23.72
C PRO A 17 7.99 -4.86 24.57
N GLU A 18 7.91 -5.06 25.89
CA GLU A 18 8.92 -4.55 26.84
C GLU A 18 10.26 -5.30 26.73
N ALA A 19 10.24 -6.55 26.27
CA ALA A 19 11.43 -7.39 26.14
C ALA A 19 12.32 -6.94 24.96
N PRO A 20 13.65 -6.84 25.15
CA PRO A 20 14.59 -6.57 24.07
C PRO A 20 14.45 -7.60 22.95
N TRP A 21 14.64 -7.19 21.70
CA TRP A 21 14.43 -8.08 20.55
C TRP A 21 15.25 -9.38 20.63
N ALA A 22 16.47 -9.31 21.16
CA ALA A 22 17.39 -10.45 21.26
C ALA A 22 16.89 -11.56 22.21
N ASP A 23 15.99 -11.23 23.15
CA ASP A 23 15.48 -12.14 24.16
C ASP A 23 14.10 -12.73 23.78
N ARG A 24 13.52 -12.31 22.65
CA ARG A 24 12.18 -12.73 22.24
C ARG A 24 12.20 -14.17 21.71
N ALA A 25 11.28 -14.98 22.23
CA ALA A 25 11.02 -16.31 21.70
C ALA A 25 10.32 -16.20 20.33
N VAL A 26 10.57 -17.19 19.46
CA VAL A 26 9.83 -17.32 18.21
C VAL A 26 8.41 -17.80 18.51
N GLU A 27 7.44 -17.12 17.95
CA GLU A 27 6.02 -17.41 18.03
C GLU A 27 5.44 -17.58 16.63
N HIS A 28 5.10 -18.81 16.28
CA HIS A 28 4.60 -19.20 14.96
C HIS A 28 3.16 -18.70 14.75
N ARG A 29 3.00 -17.55 14.10
CA ARG A 29 1.71 -16.88 13.87
C ARG A 29 1.41 -16.56 12.40
N LEU A 30 2.40 -16.65 11.51
CA LEU A 30 2.20 -16.41 10.07
C LEU A 30 1.18 -17.37 9.45
N ASP A 31 1.02 -18.57 10.02
CA ASP A 31 0.02 -19.55 9.60
C ASP A 31 -1.42 -19.00 9.67
N ARG A 32 -1.71 -18.04 10.56
CA ARG A 32 -3.00 -17.35 10.68
C ARG A 32 -3.40 -16.57 9.43
N ILE A 33 -2.46 -16.23 8.54
CA ILE A 33 -2.76 -15.60 7.24
C ILE A 33 -3.25 -16.64 6.22
N THR A 34 -2.86 -17.91 6.36
CA THR A 34 -3.13 -18.96 5.37
C THR A 34 -4.63 -19.16 5.09
N PRO A 35 -5.54 -19.22 6.08
CA PRO A 35 -6.98 -19.35 5.83
C PRO A 35 -7.57 -18.19 5.01
N TRP A 36 -6.94 -17.02 5.05
CA TRP A 36 -7.38 -15.83 4.31
C TRP A 36 -6.92 -15.82 2.85
N LEU A 37 -5.97 -16.68 2.46
CA LEU A 37 -5.57 -16.78 1.06
C LEU A 37 -6.70 -17.28 0.17
N ASP A 38 -7.59 -18.15 0.68
CA ASP A 38 -8.79 -18.57 -0.04
C ASP A 38 -9.73 -17.38 -0.26
N HIS A 39 -9.92 -16.52 0.76
CA HIS A 39 -10.68 -15.27 0.63
C HIS A 39 -10.07 -14.31 -0.40
N VAL A 40 -8.75 -14.15 -0.44
CA VAL A 40 -8.06 -13.34 -1.47
C VAL A 40 -8.42 -13.83 -2.87
N VAL A 41 -8.44 -15.14 -3.09
CA VAL A 41 -8.78 -15.75 -4.38
C VAL A 41 -10.27 -15.60 -4.68
N ASP A 42 -11.14 -15.89 -3.72
CA ASP A 42 -12.60 -15.80 -3.87
C ASP A 42 -13.06 -14.38 -4.19
N LEU A 43 -12.44 -13.38 -3.55
CA LEU A 43 -12.64 -11.96 -3.84
C LEU A 43 -12.16 -11.57 -5.26
N GLY A 44 -11.31 -12.40 -5.89
CA GLY A 44 -10.78 -12.22 -7.24
C GLY A 44 -9.44 -11.49 -7.31
N LEU A 45 -8.78 -11.28 -6.17
CA LEU A 45 -7.43 -10.72 -6.10
C LEU A 45 -6.38 -11.79 -6.43
N ASN A 46 -5.13 -11.37 -6.61
CA ASN A 46 -4.04 -12.28 -7.00
C ASN A 46 -2.67 -11.84 -6.46
N GLY A 47 -2.67 -11.05 -5.40
CA GLY A 47 -1.46 -10.57 -4.76
C GLY A 47 -1.71 -10.30 -3.29
N LEU A 48 -0.75 -10.68 -2.46
CA LEU A 48 -0.65 -10.39 -1.03
C LEU A 48 0.49 -9.39 -0.85
N LEU A 49 0.19 -8.19 -0.37
CA LEU A 49 1.18 -7.22 0.08
C LEU A 49 1.26 -7.30 1.60
N LEU A 50 2.41 -7.75 2.11
CA LEU A 50 2.71 -7.74 3.52
C LEU A 50 3.44 -6.44 3.85
N GLY A 51 2.96 -5.73 4.86
CA GLY A 51 3.74 -4.71 5.57
C GLY A 51 5.02 -5.32 6.19
N PRO A 52 5.77 -4.58 7.02
CA PRO A 52 7.05 -5.07 7.53
C PRO A 52 6.93 -6.43 8.23
N VAL A 53 7.75 -7.39 7.77
CA VAL A 53 7.83 -8.76 8.33
C VAL A 53 9.17 -9.06 9.01
N PHE A 54 10.15 -8.18 8.86
CA PHE A 54 11.49 -8.38 9.40
C PHE A 54 11.55 -8.04 10.88
N ALA A 55 12.49 -8.66 11.58
CA ALA A 55 12.69 -8.44 13.00
C ALA A 55 12.82 -6.94 13.30
N SER A 56 11.99 -6.48 14.23
CA SER A 56 11.87 -5.07 14.60
C SER A 56 11.72 -4.91 16.12
N SER A 57 12.07 -3.73 16.63
CA SER A 57 11.89 -3.42 18.06
C SER A 57 10.41 -3.22 18.42
N THR A 58 9.62 -2.56 17.58
CA THR A 58 8.23 -2.19 17.85
C THR A 58 7.31 -2.44 16.63
N HIS A 59 6.88 -1.40 15.90
CA HIS A 59 5.81 -1.43 14.91
C HIS A 59 6.23 -1.96 13.52
N GLY A 60 7.35 -2.68 13.42
CA GLY A 60 7.84 -3.26 12.17
C GLY A 60 8.82 -2.37 11.39
N TYR A 61 8.71 -1.05 11.48
CA TYR A 61 9.55 -0.11 10.71
C TYR A 61 10.88 0.26 11.40
N ASP A 62 11.02 -0.05 12.68
CA ASP A 62 12.29 0.04 13.41
C ASP A 62 13.09 -1.28 13.28
N THR A 63 13.42 -1.64 12.03
CA THR A 63 14.06 -2.92 11.69
C THR A 63 15.39 -3.10 12.40
N VAL A 64 15.59 -4.26 13.04
CA VAL A 64 16.85 -4.64 13.72
C VAL A 64 17.64 -5.70 12.96
N ASP A 65 16.98 -6.47 12.09
CA ASP A 65 17.61 -7.46 11.21
C ASP A 65 16.73 -7.72 9.98
N HIS A 66 17.16 -7.21 8.81
CA HIS A 66 16.43 -7.36 7.54
C HIS A 66 16.46 -8.78 6.96
N LEU A 67 17.34 -9.66 7.44
CA LEU A 67 17.51 -11.02 6.94
C LEU A 67 16.81 -12.06 7.83
N ARG A 68 16.00 -11.61 8.79
CA ARG A 68 15.30 -12.47 9.73
C ARG A 68 13.84 -12.07 9.86
N ILE A 69 12.93 -13.04 9.80
CA ILE A 69 11.52 -12.84 10.13
C ILE A 69 11.37 -12.41 11.59
N ASP A 70 10.46 -11.49 11.86
CA ASP A 70 10.18 -11.03 13.21
C ASP A 70 9.72 -12.22 14.08
N PRO A 71 10.37 -12.47 15.24
CA PRO A 71 10.05 -13.62 16.09
C PRO A 71 8.61 -13.56 16.63
N ARG A 72 7.94 -12.41 16.60
CA ARG A 72 6.52 -12.30 16.96
C ARG A 72 5.59 -12.84 15.86
N LEU A 73 6.08 -12.92 14.63
CA LEU A 73 5.36 -13.47 13.48
C LEU A 73 5.68 -14.95 13.27
N GLY A 74 6.94 -15.35 13.42
CA GLY A 74 7.39 -16.72 13.20
C GLY A 74 8.86 -16.79 12.85
N ASP A 75 9.23 -17.78 12.06
CA ASP A 75 10.56 -17.95 11.49
C ASP A 75 10.55 -18.08 9.96
N ASP A 76 11.72 -18.39 9.43
CA ASP A 76 11.98 -18.61 8.01
C ASP A 76 11.15 -19.77 7.41
N ASP A 77 10.90 -20.84 8.19
CA ASP A 77 10.12 -21.99 7.73
C ASP A 77 8.63 -21.62 7.65
N ASP A 78 8.13 -20.85 8.60
CA ASP A 78 6.77 -20.29 8.57
C ASP A 78 6.57 -19.37 7.36
N PHE A 79 7.54 -18.50 7.09
CA PHE A 79 7.49 -17.59 5.95
C PHE A 79 7.48 -18.34 4.63
N ASP A 80 8.37 -19.32 4.45
CA ASP A 80 8.39 -20.12 3.24
C ASP A 80 7.09 -20.94 3.08
N ALA A 81 6.48 -21.38 4.17
CA ALA A 81 5.19 -22.07 4.13
C ALA A 81 4.07 -21.13 3.65
N LEU A 82 4.05 -19.89 4.12
CA LEU A 82 3.09 -18.88 3.66
C LEU A 82 3.28 -18.53 2.18
N VAL A 83 4.54 -18.31 1.74
CA VAL A 83 4.85 -18.02 0.33
C VAL A 83 4.41 -19.18 -0.58
N ARG A 84 4.75 -20.42 -0.21
CA ARG A 84 4.28 -21.62 -0.95
C ARG A 84 2.75 -21.68 -1.01
N ALA A 85 2.07 -21.47 0.13
CA ALA A 85 0.61 -21.52 0.19
C ALA A 85 -0.06 -20.44 -0.68
N ALA A 86 0.56 -19.26 -0.80
CA ALA A 86 0.11 -18.19 -1.68
C ALA A 86 0.32 -18.56 -3.16
N HIS A 87 1.51 -19.04 -3.51
CA HIS A 87 1.83 -19.45 -4.88
C HIS A 87 0.98 -20.63 -5.39
N ASP A 88 0.70 -21.61 -4.53
CA ASP A 88 -0.20 -22.74 -4.85
C ASP A 88 -1.62 -22.28 -5.24
N ARG A 89 -2.00 -21.06 -4.83
CA ARG A 89 -3.26 -20.39 -5.14
C ARG A 89 -3.16 -19.36 -6.26
N GLY A 90 -1.98 -19.18 -6.85
CA GLY A 90 -1.72 -18.15 -7.86
C GLY A 90 -1.68 -16.73 -7.29
N VAL A 91 -1.43 -16.58 -5.99
CA VAL A 91 -1.30 -15.29 -5.29
C VAL A 91 0.19 -14.94 -5.20
N ARG A 92 0.57 -13.80 -5.78
CA ARG A 92 1.93 -13.25 -5.67
C ARG A 92 2.18 -12.63 -4.29
N VAL A 93 3.43 -12.56 -3.83
CA VAL A 93 3.80 -11.98 -2.53
C VAL A 93 4.69 -10.76 -2.71
N LEU A 94 4.27 -9.63 -2.14
CA LEU A 94 5.04 -8.37 -2.09
C LEU A 94 5.44 -8.10 -0.64
N LEU A 95 6.71 -7.75 -0.41
CA LEU A 95 7.19 -7.36 0.92
C LEU A 95 7.42 -5.86 1.03
N ASP A 96 7.29 -5.35 2.25
CA ASP A 96 7.67 -4.01 2.63
C ASP A 96 9.17 -3.90 2.94
N GLY A 97 9.87 -3.05 2.19
CA GLY A 97 11.30 -2.84 2.27
C GLY A 97 11.65 -1.54 2.97
N VAL A 98 11.94 -1.62 4.27
CA VAL A 98 12.35 -0.48 5.11
C VAL A 98 13.84 -0.22 4.95
N PHE A 99 14.18 0.56 3.93
CA PHE A 99 15.57 0.84 3.51
C PHE A 99 15.99 2.30 3.68
N ASN A 100 15.10 3.15 4.18
CA ASN A 100 15.41 4.54 4.52
C ASN A 100 16.19 4.62 5.85
N HIS A 101 15.82 3.79 6.82
CA HIS A 101 16.33 3.80 8.18
C HIS A 101 16.33 2.40 8.79
N VAL A 102 16.94 2.28 9.97
CA VAL A 102 16.93 1.09 10.83
C VAL A 102 16.53 1.46 12.26
N GLY A 103 16.13 0.49 13.07
CA GLY A 103 15.88 0.68 14.49
C GLY A 103 17.17 0.96 15.27
N ARG A 104 17.07 1.67 16.40
CA ARG A 104 18.22 1.90 17.31
C ARG A 104 18.88 0.63 17.83
N GLU A 105 18.12 -0.46 17.98
CA GLU A 105 18.67 -1.74 18.44
C GLU A 105 19.38 -2.53 17.35
N HIS A 106 19.43 -2.01 16.11
CA HIS A 106 20.10 -2.66 14.99
C HIS A 106 21.60 -2.86 15.29
N PRO A 107 22.15 -4.07 15.15
CA PRO A 107 23.54 -4.38 15.51
C PRO A 107 24.58 -3.45 14.86
N ALA A 108 24.34 -3.07 13.60
CA ALA A 108 25.19 -2.13 12.88
C ALA A 108 25.30 -0.75 13.57
N PHE A 109 24.21 -0.24 14.17
CA PHE A 109 24.22 1.02 14.91
C PHE A 109 24.82 0.84 16.31
N ARG A 110 24.48 -0.25 17.01
CA ARG A 110 25.04 -0.57 18.34
C ARG A 110 26.57 -0.74 18.31
N ALA A 111 27.12 -1.22 17.21
CA ALA A 111 28.56 -1.28 16.99
C ALA A 111 29.18 0.13 16.98
N LEU A 112 28.50 1.15 16.44
CA LEU A 112 28.98 2.53 16.46
C LEU A 112 29.00 3.13 17.87
N GLU A 113 28.01 2.81 18.69
CA GLU A 113 27.96 3.31 20.07
C GLU A 113 29.15 2.79 20.92
N THR A 114 29.73 1.66 20.54
CA THR A 114 30.85 1.02 21.27
C THR A 114 32.21 1.25 20.62
N GLN A 115 32.28 1.25 19.28
CA GLN A 115 33.53 1.27 18.51
C GLN A 115 33.74 2.59 17.74
N GLY A 116 32.70 3.42 17.65
CA GLY A 116 32.74 4.68 16.90
C GLY A 116 33.08 4.47 15.42
N PRO A 117 33.95 5.31 14.83
CA PRO A 117 34.31 5.23 13.41
C PRO A 117 35.10 3.97 13.04
N ALA A 118 35.55 3.18 14.02
CA ALA A 118 36.27 1.93 13.79
C ALA A 118 35.35 0.72 13.56
N ALA A 119 34.03 0.87 13.75
CA ALA A 119 33.09 -0.20 13.46
C ALA A 119 33.03 -0.48 11.95
N ASP A 120 32.99 -1.75 11.55
CA ASP A 120 32.84 -2.16 10.14
C ASP A 120 31.55 -1.62 9.52
N SER A 121 30.52 -1.36 10.34
CA SER A 121 29.24 -0.79 9.93
C SER A 121 29.23 0.74 9.78
N ALA A 122 30.29 1.45 10.17
CA ALA A 122 30.33 2.91 10.11
C ALA A 122 29.99 3.52 8.74
N PRO A 123 30.36 2.90 7.60
CA PRO A 123 29.97 3.40 6.27
C PRO A 123 28.47 3.44 6.00
N LEU A 124 27.63 2.76 6.79
CA LEU A 124 26.17 2.73 6.58
C LEU A 124 25.45 4.02 7.00
N PHE A 125 26.06 4.89 7.81
CA PHE A 125 25.34 5.95 8.54
C PHE A 125 25.82 7.39 8.26
N GLY A 126 26.76 7.60 7.32
CA GLY A 126 27.11 8.94 6.83
C GLY A 126 27.52 9.95 7.91
N ILE A 127 28.20 9.50 8.97
CA ILE A 127 28.43 10.29 10.19
C ILE A 127 29.65 11.21 10.05
N ASP A 128 29.48 12.48 10.41
CA ASP A 128 30.61 13.38 10.67
C ASP A 128 31.14 13.16 12.09
N TRP A 129 32.31 12.50 12.16
CA TRP A 129 32.98 12.18 13.42
C TRP A 129 33.83 13.34 13.97
N THR A 130 33.82 14.52 13.33
CA THR A 130 34.62 15.67 13.75
C THR A 130 34.25 16.11 15.16
N GLY A 131 35.20 15.96 16.09
CA GLY A 131 35.02 16.36 17.50
C GLY A 131 34.32 15.33 18.38
N TRP A 132 33.94 14.16 17.85
CA TRP A 132 33.39 13.05 18.62
C TRP A 132 34.50 12.33 19.42
N ASN A 133 34.19 11.93 20.66
CA ASN A 133 35.06 11.11 21.51
C ASN A 133 34.35 9.82 21.94
N PRO A 134 35.10 8.73 22.24
CA PRO A 134 34.52 7.52 22.79
C PRO A 134 33.67 7.79 24.03
N GLY A 135 32.40 7.35 23.99
CA GLY A 135 31.40 7.59 25.05
C GLY A 135 30.47 8.76 24.78
N ASP A 136 30.77 9.63 23.80
CA ASP A 136 29.84 10.65 23.34
C ASP A 136 28.69 9.99 22.53
N PRO A 137 27.46 10.54 22.59
CA PRO A 137 26.36 10.09 21.73
C PRO A 137 26.75 10.13 20.25
N VAL A 138 26.36 9.10 19.50
CA VAL A 138 26.61 9.02 18.05
C VAL A 138 25.77 10.08 17.33
N PRO A 139 26.36 11.02 16.57
CA PRO A 139 25.65 12.15 15.95
C PRO A 139 25.01 11.73 14.62
N VAL A 140 24.01 10.85 14.70
CA VAL A 140 23.36 10.24 13.54
C VAL A 140 22.14 11.03 13.05
N GLY A 141 21.84 10.94 11.76
CA GLY A 141 20.60 11.43 11.19
C GLY A 141 19.39 10.59 11.64
N LEU A 142 18.26 11.25 11.84
CA LEU A 142 17.01 10.61 12.27
C LEU A 142 15.94 10.82 11.21
N PHE A 143 15.13 9.79 10.93
CA PHE A 143 14.01 9.93 10.00
C PHE A 143 12.91 10.80 10.61
N GLU A 144 12.65 11.95 9.99
CA GLU A 144 11.68 12.95 10.44
C GLU A 144 11.84 13.39 11.91
N GLY A 145 13.05 13.23 12.48
CA GLY A 145 13.34 13.53 13.87
C GLY A 145 12.91 12.47 14.88
N HIS A 146 12.41 11.31 14.43
CA HIS A 146 12.07 10.19 15.30
C HIS A 146 13.33 9.52 15.83
N ASP A 147 13.51 9.55 17.15
CA ASP A 147 14.71 9.08 17.83
C ASP A 147 14.98 7.58 17.63
N ILE A 148 13.94 6.77 17.49
CA ILE A 148 14.06 5.31 17.29
C ILE A 148 14.47 4.92 15.86
N LEU A 149 14.38 5.84 14.88
CA LEU A 149 14.58 5.56 13.45
C LEU A 149 15.88 6.21 12.93
N VAL A 150 16.94 5.42 12.91
CA VAL A 150 18.30 5.82 12.53
C VAL A 150 18.45 5.78 11.01
N ALA A 151 18.68 6.93 10.39
CA ALA A 151 18.77 7.05 8.92
C ALA A 151 20.03 6.37 8.36
N LEU A 152 19.87 5.68 7.22
CA LEU A 152 20.98 5.14 6.44
C LEU A 152 21.55 6.20 5.49
N ASP A 153 22.83 6.06 5.12
CA ASP A 153 23.48 6.90 4.11
C ASP A 153 23.30 6.32 2.71
N HIS A 154 22.33 6.86 1.96
CA HIS A 154 22.03 6.45 0.58
C HIS A 154 23.05 6.94 -0.47
N THR A 155 24.15 7.58 -0.04
CA THR A 155 25.30 7.87 -0.90
C THR A 155 26.40 6.80 -0.78
N ALA A 156 26.34 5.97 0.26
CA ALA A 156 27.35 4.96 0.54
C ALA A 156 27.11 3.65 -0.23
N GLN A 157 28.19 3.08 -0.77
CA GLN A 157 28.17 1.76 -1.42
C GLN A 157 27.72 0.65 -0.46
N ALA A 158 28.09 0.74 0.82
CA ALA A 158 27.70 -0.23 1.84
C ALA A 158 26.16 -0.32 2.00
N THR A 159 25.47 0.81 1.92
CA THR A 159 24.00 0.85 1.98
C THR A 159 23.39 0.23 0.73
N GLU A 160 23.95 0.51 -0.46
CA GLU A 160 23.50 -0.15 -1.70
C GLU A 160 23.68 -1.67 -1.63
N ASP A 161 24.81 -2.13 -1.12
CA ASP A 161 25.13 -3.55 -1.01
C ASP A 161 24.20 -4.27 -0.02
N LEU A 162 23.93 -3.66 1.14
CA LEU A 162 22.94 -4.15 2.10
C LEU A 162 21.56 -4.30 1.45
N VAL A 163 21.07 -3.26 0.76
CA VAL A 163 19.73 -3.29 0.15
C VAL A 163 19.66 -4.34 -0.97
N VAL A 164 20.69 -4.46 -1.81
CA VAL A 164 20.74 -5.51 -2.84
C VAL A 164 20.76 -6.90 -2.21
N GLU A 165 21.54 -7.12 -1.15
CA GLU A 165 21.60 -8.39 -0.42
C GLU A 165 20.22 -8.77 0.13
N VAL A 166 19.58 -7.87 0.88
CA VAL A 166 18.25 -8.12 1.46
C VAL A 166 17.23 -8.39 0.35
N MET A 167 17.19 -7.55 -0.68
CA MET A 167 16.23 -7.73 -1.78
C MET A 167 16.40 -9.08 -2.47
N THR A 168 17.63 -9.44 -2.82
CA THR A 168 17.92 -10.69 -3.52
C THR A 168 17.72 -11.92 -2.64
N HIS A 169 17.99 -11.82 -1.32
CA HIS A 169 17.73 -12.89 -0.36
C HIS A 169 16.26 -13.31 -0.38
N TRP A 170 15.33 -12.37 -0.18
CA TRP A 170 13.90 -12.70 -0.09
C TRP A 170 13.27 -13.01 -1.45
N LEU A 171 13.75 -12.40 -2.54
CA LEU A 171 13.34 -12.79 -3.89
C LEU A 171 13.76 -14.24 -4.20
N ALA A 172 14.93 -14.69 -3.73
CA ALA A 172 15.36 -16.09 -3.87
C ALA A 172 14.44 -17.08 -3.11
N ARG A 173 13.70 -16.59 -2.11
CA ARG A 173 12.73 -17.37 -1.31
C ARG A 173 11.30 -17.31 -1.88
N GLY A 174 11.09 -16.67 -3.03
CA GLY A 174 9.81 -16.67 -3.73
C GLY A 174 8.98 -15.40 -3.57
N VAL A 175 9.52 -14.34 -2.96
CA VAL A 175 8.89 -13.02 -3.03
C VAL A 175 8.87 -12.53 -4.49
N ASP A 176 7.80 -11.86 -4.90
CA ASP A 176 7.56 -11.40 -6.27
C ASP A 176 7.95 -9.92 -6.50
N GLY A 177 8.30 -9.19 -5.43
CA GLY A 177 8.70 -7.79 -5.53
C GLY A 177 8.73 -7.06 -4.19
N TRP A 178 8.84 -5.73 -4.25
CA TRP A 178 8.98 -4.87 -3.08
C TRP A 178 8.07 -3.63 -3.15
N ARG A 179 7.37 -3.36 -2.04
CA ARG A 179 6.93 -2.01 -1.69
C ARG A 179 8.08 -1.33 -0.94
N LEU A 180 8.51 -0.16 -1.38
CA LEU A 180 9.68 0.54 -0.81
C LEU A 180 9.19 1.62 0.14
N ASP A 181 9.39 1.41 1.44
CA ASP A 181 8.98 2.33 2.49
C ASP A 181 9.68 3.69 2.38
N ALA A 182 8.95 4.76 2.69
CA ALA A 182 9.47 6.13 2.71
C ALA A 182 10.35 6.45 1.49
N ALA A 183 10.01 5.93 0.31
CA ALA A 183 10.83 6.09 -0.89
C ALA A 183 10.97 7.56 -1.31
N TYR A 184 10.04 8.43 -0.90
CA TYR A 184 10.15 9.89 -1.04
C TYR A 184 11.31 10.52 -0.26
N ALA A 185 11.77 9.88 0.82
CA ALA A 185 12.88 10.34 1.64
C ALA A 185 14.24 9.86 1.11
N VAL A 186 14.24 8.90 0.19
CA VAL A 186 15.44 8.33 -0.43
C VAL A 186 15.64 8.92 -1.82
N SER A 187 16.86 9.34 -2.15
CA SER A 187 17.17 9.90 -3.46
C SER A 187 16.80 8.91 -4.59
N PRO A 188 16.09 9.34 -5.65
CA PRO A 188 15.83 8.50 -6.82
C PRO A 188 17.11 7.90 -7.43
N ALA A 189 18.23 8.63 -7.37
CA ALA A 189 19.51 8.16 -7.88
C ALA A 189 20.06 6.95 -7.11
N PHE A 190 19.71 6.77 -5.83
CA PHE A 190 20.07 5.56 -5.07
C PHE A 190 19.37 4.34 -5.65
N TRP A 191 18.06 4.42 -5.85
CA TRP A 191 17.26 3.35 -6.44
C TRP A 191 17.73 3.00 -7.86
N ALA A 192 18.13 3.99 -8.66
CA ALA A 192 18.70 3.77 -10.00
C ALA A 192 20.01 2.98 -10.00
N ARG A 193 20.74 2.95 -8.87
CA ARG A 193 21.95 2.13 -8.71
C ARG A 193 21.64 0.74 -8.13
N VAL A 194 20.61 0.64 -7.28
CA VAL A 194 20.22 -0.59 -6.59
C VAL A 194 19.33 -1.49 -7.45
N LEU A 195 18.20 -0.99 -7.94
CA LEU A 195 17.16 -1.82 -8.57
C LEU A 195 17.65 -2.58 -9.82
N PRO A 196 18.51 -1.99 -10.70
CA PRO A 196 19.08 -2.75 -11.81
C PRO A 196 19.92 -3.95 -11.36
N ARG A 197 20.70 -3.83 -10.27
CA ARG A 197 21.52 -4.92 -9.71
C ARG A 197 20.65 -6.07 -9.21
N VAL A 198 19.49 -5.78 -8.65
CA VAL A 198 18.52 -6.81 -8.22
C VAL A 198 17.90 -7.49 -9.43
N ARG A 199 17.54 -6.72 -10.47
CA ARG A 199 16.95 -7.23 -11.72
C ARG A 199 17.89 -8.09 -12.56
N GLU A 200 19.21 -8.02 -12.34
CA GLU A 200 20.16 -8.93 -12.97
C GLU A 200 19.86 -10.40 -12.61
N GLN A 201 19.35 -10.65 -11.39
CA GLN A 201 18.97 -11.98 -10.92
C GLN A 201 17.46 -12.22 -10.96
N PHE A 202 16.66 -11.15 -10.76
CA PHE A 202 15.20 -11.22 -10.66
C PHE A 202 14.53 -10.23 -11.62
N PRO A 203 14.53 -10.49 -12.94
CA PRO A 203 14.06 -9.53 -13.94
C PRO A 203 12.57 -9.20 -13.83
N ASP A 204 11.77 -10.13 -13.31
CA ASP A 204 10.31 -10.01 -13.15
C ASP A 204 9.90 -9.37 -11.80
N ALA A 205 10.86 -9.04 -10.93
CA ALA A 205 10.57 -8.41 -9.65
C ALA A 205 9.91 -7.03 -9.86
N TRP A 206 8.80 -6.81 -9.17
CA TRP A 206 8.03 -5.56 -9.25
C TRP A 206 8.37 -4.62 -8.07
N PHE A 207 8.66 -3.35 -8.35
CA PHE A 207 9.06 -2.36 -7.35
C PHE A 207 8.08 -1.18 -7.33
N SER A 208 7.41 -0.98 -6.18
CA SER A 208 6.49 0.14 -5.96
C SER A 208 6.97 1.01 -4.81
N GLY A 209 7.33 2.27 -5.08
CA GLY A 209 7.77 3.19 -4.02
C GLY A 209 6.61 3.83 -3.26
N GLU A 210 6.75 4.00 -1.95
CA GLU A 210 5.93 4.94 -1.21
C GLU A 210 6.39 6.38 -1.49
N VAL A 211 5.55 7.13 -2.18
CA VAL A 211 5.76 8.55 -2.47
C VAL A 211 4.51 9.31 -2.08
N ILE A 212 4.63 10.15 -1.04
CA ILE A 212 3.53 10.95 -0.50
C ILE A 212 3.50 12.39 -1.04
N HIS A 213 4.62 12.86 -1.60
CA HIS A 213 4.76 14.21 -2.14
C HIS A 213 5.85 14.28 -3.21
N GLY A 214 5.86 15.36 -3.99
CA GLY A 214 6.84 15.61 -5.06
C GLY A 214 6.32 15.22 -6.44
N ASP A 215 7.21 15.28 -7.43
CA ASP A 215 6.88 14.90 -8.81
C ASP A 215 7.05 13.38 -9.00
N ALA A 216 5.97 12.63 -8.85
CA ALA A 216 5.97 11.17 -8.95
C ALA A 216 6.48 10.67 -10.31
N ALA A 217 6.16 11.37 -11.42
CA ALA A 217 6.60 10.98 -12.76
C ALA A 217 8.11 11.15 -12.92
N ALA A 218 8.66 12.25 -12.41
CA ALA A 218 10.11 12.48 -12.38
C ALA A 218 10.83 11.47 -11.47
N ILE A 219 10.26 11.17 -10.29
CA ILE A 219 10.81 10.19 -9.35
C ILE A 219 10.89 8.81 -10.00
N VAL A 220 9.80 8.29 -10.56
CA VAL A 220 9.78 6.98 -11.23
C VAL A 220 10.79 6.92 -12.37
N SER A 221 10.79 7.95 -13.23
CA SER A 221 11.72 8.01 -14.37
C SER A 221 13.18 8.00 -13.93
N ALA A 222 13.50 8.65 -12.81
CA ALA A 222 14.85 8.74 -12.28
C ALA A 222 15.25 7.54 -11.41
N SER A 223 14.30 6.83 -10.79
CA SER A 223 14.56 5.75 -9.82
C SER A 223 14.57 4.36 -10.42
N THR A 224 14.00 4.17 -11.61
CA THR A 224 13.76 2.86 -12.25
C THR A 224 12.76 1.96 -11.52
N MET A 225 11.98 2.50 -10.57
CA MET A 225 10.81 1.82 -10.00
C MET A 225 9.75 1.58 -11.07
N ASP A 226 8.88 0.59 -10.87
CA ASP A 226 7.76 0.32 -11.78
C ASP A 226 6.55 1.21 -11.49
N SER A 227 6.38 1.61 -10.23
CA SER A 227 5.21 2.30 -9.74
C SER A 227 5.49 3.11 -8.47
N THR A 228 4.56 3.98 -8.10
CA THR A 228 4.49 4.63 -6.78
C THR A 228 3.07 4.66 -6.27
N THR A 229 2.91 4.80 -4.95
CA THR A 229 1.62 5.01 -4.28
C THR A 229 0.94 6.29 -4.75
N GLN A 230 -0.37 6.25 -5.00
CA GLN A 230 -1.16 7.39 -5.44
C GLN A 230 -1.91 8.08 -4.27
N TYR A 231 -1.17 8.81 -3.42
CA TYR A 231 -1.75 9.54 -2.27
C TYR A 231 -2.66 10.71 -2.67
N GLU A 232 -2.46 11.35 -3.82
CA GLU A 232 -3.29 12.47 -4.25
C GLU A 232 -4.67 12.01 -4.72
N LEU A 233 -4.74 10.87 -5.41
CA LEU A 233 -6.01 10.24 -5.76
C LEU A 233 -6.74 9.75 -4.50
N TRP A 234 -6.01 9.14 -3.56
CA TRP A 234 -6.55 8.74 -2.26
C TRP A 234 -7.16 9.94 -1.53
N GLN A 235 -6.42 11.04 -1.40
CA GLN A 235 -6.87 12.25 -0.71
C GLN A 235 -8.08 12.87 -1.40
N GLY A 236 -8.06 13.00 -2.73
CA GLY A 236 -9.19 13.54 -3.49
C GLY A 236 -10.43 12.66 -3.46
N THR A 237 -10.26 11.33 -3.38
CA THR A 237 -11.36 10.38 -3.17
C THR A 237 -11.94 10.52 -1.77
N TRP A 238 -11.09 10.58 -0.74
CA TRP A 238 -11.53 10.76 0.64
C TRP A 238 -12.26 12.08 0.83
N HIS A 239 -11.57 13.22 0.66
CA HIS A 239 -12.15 14.53 0.94
C HIS A 239 -13.31 14.87 0.00
N GLY A 240 -13.19 14.54 -1.29
CA GLY A 240 -14.27 14.76 -2.25
C GLY A 240 -15.57 14.05 -1.85
N ILE A 241 -15.48 12.86 -1.26
CA ILE A 241 -16.65 12.12 -0.76
C ILE A 241 -17.11 12.68 0.60
N ALA A 242 -16.19 12.82 1.57
CA ALA A 242 -16.49 13.22 2.94
C ALA A 242 -17.11 14.63 3.02
N ASP A 243 -16.56 15.58 2.25
CA ASP A 243 -17.03 16.97 2.20
C ASP A 243 -18.14 17.18 1.17
N ARG A 244 -18.54 16.12 0.46
CA ARG A 244 -19.51 16.14 -0.65
C ARG A 244 -19.16 17.19 -1.71
N ASN A 245 -17.90 17.16 -2.14
CA ASN A 245 -17.29 18.06 -3.09
C ASN A 245 -16.69 17.29 -4.27
N CYS A 246 -17.53 16.91 -5.23
CA CYS A 246 -17.08 16.16 -6.41
C CYS A 246 -16.12 16.95 -7.30
N HIS A 247 -16.01 18.29 -7.17
CA HIS A 247 -14.99 19.06 -7.90
C HIS A 247 -13.56 18.75 -7.42
N GLU A 248 -13.38 18.43 -6.14
CA GLU A 248 -12.09 18.00 -5.60
C GLU A 248 -11.69 16.63 -6.14
N LEU A 249 -12.64 15.68 -6.15
CA LEU A 249 -12.45 14.38 -6.78
C LEU A 249 -12.12 14.53 -8.27
N ALA A 250 -12.86 15.35 -9.01
CA ALA A 250 -12.61 15.60 -10.43
C ALA A 250 -11.19 16.15 -10.68
N HIS A 251 -10.69 17.05 -9.81
CA HIS A 251 -9.33 17.56 -9.90
C HIS A 251 -8.28 16.45 -9.69
N ALA A 252 -8.47 15.60 -8.67
CA ALA A 252 -7.59 14.49 -8.39
C ALA A 252 -7.57 13.46 -9.52
N ILE A 253 -8.72 13.17 -10.15
CA ILE A 253 -8.82 12.30 -11.34
C ILE A 253 -7.97 12.83 -12.49
N GLY A 254 -8.06 14.13 -12.80
CA GLY A 254 -7.26 14.71 -13.88
C GLY A 254 -5.75 14.64 -13.63
N ARG A 255 -5.31 14.83 -12.38
CA ARG A 255 -3.90 14.67 -12.01
C ARG A 255 -3.42 13.23 -12.09
N HIS A 256 -4.25 12.29 -11.62
CA HIS A 256 -3.97 10.87 -11.72
C HIS A 256 -3.84 10.42 -13.17
N ASP A 257 -4.76 10.84 -14.05
CA ASP A 257 -4.73 10.51 -15.47
C ASP A 257 -3.44 10.98 -16.16
N ALA A 258 -2.96 12.17 -15.79
CA ALA A 258 -1.71 12.72 -16.35
C ALA A 258 -0.49 11.81 -16.08
N LEU A 259 -0.45 11.08 -14.96
CA LEU A 259 0.66 10.17 -14.63
C LEU A 259 0.75 8.98 -15.58
N LEU A 260 -0.37 8.55 -16.17
CA LEU A 260 -0.45 7.39 -17.06
C LEU A 260 0.36 7.56 -18.35
N SER A 261 0.69 8.82 -18.69
CA SER A 261 1.65 9.14 -19.76
C SER A 261 3.08 8.66 -19.48
N THR A 262 3.42 8.44 -18.21
CA THR A 262 4.76 8.07 -17.75
C THR A 262 4.78 6.67 -17.14
N PHE A 263 3.90 6.37 -16.19
CA PHE A 263 3.85 5.08 -15.50
C PHE A 263 2.44 4.76 -14.99
N VAL A 264 2.21 3.53 -14.53
CA VAL A 264 0.92 3.13 -13.95
C VAL A 264 1.05 3.10 -12.43
N PRO A 265 0.35 3.98 -11.69
CA PRO A 265 0.53 4.10 -10.25
C PRO A 265 -0.18 2.99 -9.46
N THR A 266 0.27 2.78 -8.22
CA THR A 266 -0.34 1.90 -7.24
C THR A 266 -1.45 2.67 -6.53
N THR A 267 -2.72 2.31 -6.79
CA THR A 267 -3.89 3.02 -6.28
C THR A 267 -4.45 2.33 -5.04
N PHE A 268 -4.97 3.12 -4.10
CA PHE A 268 -5.56 2.62 -2.86
C PHE A 268 -6.57 3.64 -2.33
N VAL A 269 -7.49 3.19 -1.46
CA VAL A 269 -8.41 4.06 -0.71
C VAL A 269 -8.21 3.97 0.81
N GLY A 270 -7.43 2.99 1.26
CA GLY A 270 -7.01 2.81 2.64
C GLY A 270 -5.67 2.09 2.68
N ASN A 271 -4.95 2.25 3.79
CA ASN A 271 -3.71 1.54 4.12
C ASN A 271 -3.51 1.55 5.65
N HIS A 272 -2.34 1.14 6.13
CA HIS A 272 -2.04 1.04 7.56
C HIS A 272 -1.60 2.35 8.23
N ASP A 273 -1.52 3.47 7.49
CA ASP A 273 -1.05 4.78 7.95
C ASP A 273 -2.13 5.88 7.86
N VAL A 274 -3.35 5.50 7.51
CA VAL A 274 -4.48 6.43 7.37
C VAL A 274 -5.74 5.83 8.00
N SER A 275 -6.66 6.68 8.43
CA SER A 275 -7.99 6.25 8.89
C SER A 275 -8.64 5.36 7.84
N ARG A 276 -9.29 4.27 8.27
CA ARG A 276 -9.97 3.35 7.37
C ARG A 276 -11.02 4.07 6.54
N ILE A 277 -11.16 3.69 5.28
CA ILE A 277 -11.98 4.43 4.32
C ILE A 277 -13.44 4.58 4.80
N ALA A 278 -14.01 3.55 5.42
CA ALA A 278 -15.36 3.60 5.97
C ALA A 278 -15.52 4.61 7.12
N SER A 279 -14.48 4.81 7.94
CA SER A 279 -14.45 5.86 8.96
C SER A 279 -14.22 7.24 8.34
N ALA A 280 -13.41 7.31 7.29
CA ALA A 280 -12.98 8.54 6.63
C ALA A 280 -14.12 9.19 5.82
N VAL A 281 -14.89 8.40 5.07
CA VAL A 281 -15.99 8.89 4.22
C VAL A 281 -17.38 8.61 4.81
N GLY A 282 -17.47 7.78 5.85
CA GLY A 282 -18.72 7.23 6.37
C GLY A 282 -19.13 5.93 5.68
N GLU A 283 -19.64 4.97 6.46
CA GLU A 283 -19.94 3.59 6.02
C GLU A 283 -20.81 3.53 4.76
N ARG A 284 -21.82 4.42 4.66
CA ARG A 284 -22.73 4.49 3.51
C ARG A 284 -22.05 4.86 2.19
N PHE A 285 -20.83 5.40 2.23
CA PHE A 285 -20.06 5.84 1.08
C PHE A 285 -18.84 4.98 0.78
N ALA A 286 -18.60 3.90 1.54
CA ALA A 286 -17.47 3.00 1.29
C ALA A 286 -17.52 2.37 -0.11
N GLY A 287 -18.73 2.09 -0.62
CA GLY A 287 -18.95 1.61 -1.98
C GLY A 287 -18.54 2.61 -3.06
N HIS A 288 -18.70 3.92 -2.83
CA HIS A 288 -18.27 4.97 -3.77
C HIS A 288 -16.75 4.99 -3.90
N ALA A 289 -16.03 4.90 -2.79
CA ALA A 289 -14.56 4.84 -2.79
C ALA A 289 -14.06 3.58 -3.52
N ALA A 290 -14.69 2.42 -3.26
CA ALA A 290 -14.38 1.19 -3.99
C ALA A 290 -14.65 1.31 -5.50
N ALA A 291 -15.76 1.94 -5.89
CA ALA A 291 -16.08 2.18 -7.29
C ALA A 291 -14.99 3.01 -7.98
N VAL A 292 -14.48 4.06 -7.36
CA VAL A 292 -13.34 4.85 -7.89
C VAL A 292 -12.09 3.96 -8.00
N LEU A 293 -11.71 3.26 -6.93
CA LEU A 293 -10.50 2.42 -6.88
C LEU A 293 -10.42 1.43 -8.05
N PHE A 294 -11.53 0.75 -8.35
CA PHE A 294 -11.53 -0.33 -9.34
C PHE A 294 -11.82 0.10 -10.77
N THR A 295 -12.29 1.34 -10.99
CA THR A 295 -12.66 1.83 -12.33
C THR A 295 -11.71 2.86 -12.91
N VAL A 296 -10.80 3.45 -12.12
CA VAL A 296 -9.68 4.24 -12.65
C VAL A 296 -8.50 3.35 -13.04
N ALA A 297 -7.60 3.85 -13.88
CA ALA A 297 -6.35 3.15 -14.19
C ALA A 297 -5.41 3.08 -12.99
N GLY A 298 -4.51 2.10 -13.00
CA GLY A 298 -3.65 1.83 -11.84
C GLY A 298 -3.51 0.35 -11.50
N THR A 299 -2.74 0.11 -10.45
CA THR A 299 -2.60 -1.19 -9.79
C THR A 299 -3.29 -1.11 -8.43
N PRO A 300 -4.56 -1.53 -8.29
CA PRO A 300 -5.30 -1.31 -7.06
C PRO A 300 -4.82 -2.24 -5.94
N VAL A 301 -4.80 -1.66 -4.74
CA VAL A 301 -4.48 -2.28 -3.47
C VAL A 301 -5.69 -2.11 -2.54
N VAL A 302 -6.23 -3.23 -2.08
CA VAL A 302 -7.28 -3.27 -1.05
C VAL A 302 -6.61 -3.45 0.29
N TYR A 303 -6.85 -2.54 1.24
CA TYR A 303 -6.39 -2.75 2.61
C TYR A 303 -7.31 -3.74 3.31
N ALA A 304 -6.73 -4.80 3.88
CA ALA A 304 -7.49 -5.90 4.45
C ALA A 304 -8.51 -5.38 5.46
N GLY A 305 -9.78 -5.79 5.32
CA GLY A 305 -10.90 -5.37 6.16
C GLY A 305 -11.76 -4.24 5.55
N ASP A 306 -11.21 -3.46 4.62
CA ASP A 306 -11.98 -2.37 3.98
C ASP A 306 -13.10 -2.93 3.08
N GLU A 307 -12.93 -4.14 2.53
CA GLU A 307 -13.97 -4.85 1.78
C GLU A 307 -15.17 -5.30 2.65
N TYR A 308 -14.99 -5.31 3.97
CA TYR A 308 -16.04 -5.55 4.96
C TYR A 308 -16.58 -4.25 5.56
N GLY A 309 -16.01 -3.10 5.19
CA GLY A 309 -16.39 -1.79 5.74
C GLY A 309 -15.92 -1.60 7.17
N TRP A 310 -14.82 -2.27 7.58
CA TRP A 310 -14.29 -2.11 8.92
C TRP A 310 -13.82 -0.67 9.17
N THR A 311 -14.02 -0.24 10.41
CA THR A 311 -13.75 1.12 10.85
C THR A 311 -12.48 1.19 11.69
N GLY A 312 -11.86 2.36 11.72
CA GLY A 312 -10.62 2.63 12.43
C GLY A 312 -10.18 4.06 12.16
N VAL A 313 -9.86 4.81 13.21
CA VAL A 313 -9.43 6.20 13.12
C VAL A 313 -7.97 6.28 13.53
N LYS A 314 -7.14 6.85 12.66
CA LYS A 314 -5.76 7.20 13.01
C LYS A 314 -5.78 8.43 13.92
N GLU A 315 -4.97 8.40 14.96
CA GLU A 315 -4.79 9.51 15.90
C GLU A 315 -3.35 10.02 15.90
N GLU A 316 -3.15 11.29 16.27
CA GLU A 316 -1.82 11.91 16.37
C GLU A 316 -1.27 11.76 17.81
N ARG A 317 -0.97 10.50 18.17
CA ARG A 317 -0.38 10.11 19.46
C ARG A 317 0.36 8.78 19.34
N GLU A 318 1.13 8.41 20.36
CA GLU A 318 1.68 7.06 20.49
C GLU A 318 0.56 6.01 20.45
N GLY A 319 0.73 4.97 19.64
CA GLY A 319 -0.29 3.96 19.37
C GLY A 319 -1.51 4.49 18.60
N GLY A 320 -1.38 5.64 17.93
CA GLY A 320 -2.44 6.25 17.14
C GLY A 320 -2.85 5.44 15.91
N ASP A 321 -2.00 4.51 15.46
CA ASP A 321 -2.28 3.64 14.31
C ASP A 321 -2.93 2.29 14.71
N ASP A 322 -3.03 1.98 16.00
CA ASP A 322 -3.48 0.66 16.46
C ASP A 322 -4.90 0.32 15.97
N ALA A 323 -5.78 1.33 15.92
CA ALA A 323 -7.15 1.16 15.45
C ALA A 323 -7.23 0.87 13.94
N VAL A 324 -6.25 1.31 13.15
CA VAL A 324 -6.19 1.03 11.71
C VAL A 324 -5.43 -0.27 11.42
N ARG A 325 -4.71 -0.83 12.40
CA ARG A 325 -3.92 -2.08 12.35
C ARG A 325 -4.48 -3.18 13.29
N PRO A 326 -5.77 -3.57 13.18
CA PRO A 326 -6.43 -4.46 14.13
C PRO A 326 -5.98 -5.92 13.99
N ALA A 327 -6.27 -6.70 15.04
CA ALA A 327 -6.20 -8.17 14.97
C ALA A 327 -7.36 -8.75 14.16
N PHE A 328 -7.03 -9.74 13.32
CA PHE A 328 -8.01 -10.42 12.48
C PHE A 328 -8.51 -11.71 13.15
N PRO A 329 -9.77 -12.10 12.87
CA PRO A 329 -10.26 -13.42 13.25
C PRO A 329 -9.52 -14.50 12.46
N ASP A 330 -9.50 -15.73 13.00
CA ASP A 330 -8.78 -16.87 12.40
C ASP A 330 -9.31 -17.27 11.01
N ALA A 331 -10.55 -16.87 10.69
CA ALA A 331 -11.17 -17.10 9.39
C ALA A 331 -11.96 -15.86 8.95
N PRO A 332 -12.11 -15.66 7.63
CA PRO A 332 -12.96 -14.62 7.07
C PRO A 332 -14.39 -14.67 7.62
N PRO A 333 -14.99 -13.53 8.01
CA PRO A 333 -16.38 -13.47 8.44
C PRO A 333 -17.34 -13.66 7.25
N ALA A 334 -18.65 -13.69 7.53
CA ALA A 334 -19.65 -13.76 6.47
C ALA A 334 -19.57 -12.52 5.55
N ALA A 335 -19.76 -12.74 4.25
CA ALA A 335 -19.80 -11.67 3.26
C ALA A 335 -20.89 -10.64 3.58
N THR A 336 -20.60 -9.38 3.27
CA THR A 336 -21.52 -8.24 3.38
C THR A 336 -21.90 -7.73 1.99
N ASP A 337 -22.89 -6.82 1.92
CA ASP A 337 -23.22 -6.14 0.66
C ASP A 337 -21.99 -5.42 0.06
N LEU A 338 -21.11 -4.86 0.90
CA LEU A 338 -19.88 -4.22 0.45
C LEU A 338 -18.86 -5.24 -0.06
N THR A 339 -18.81 -6.43 0.54
CA THR A 339 -17.97 -7.54 0.07
C THR A 339 -18.41 -7.97 -1.33
N HIS A 340 -19.71 -8.16 -1.55
CA HIS A 340 -20.26 -8.47 -2.87
C HIS A 340 -20.05 -7.34 -3.88
N ALA A 341 -20.09 -6.08 -3.45
CA ALA A 341 -19.73 -4.95 -4.30
C ALA A 341 -18.27 -5.00 -4.73
N HIS A 342 -17.34 -5.33 -3.83
CA HIS A 342 -15.93 -5.52 -4.16
C HIS A 342 -15.73 -6.69 -5.13
N GLU A 343 -16.37 -7.84 -4.90
CA GLU A 343 -16.34 -9.00 -5.80
C GLU A 343 -16.78 -8.61 -7.23
N ALA A 344 -17.89 -7.87 -7.36
CA ALA A 344 -18.41 -7.42 -8.65
C ALA A 344 -17.44 -6.45 -9.37
N LEU A 345 -16.89 -5.47 -8.64
CA LEU A 345 -15.94 -4.48 -9.15
C LEU A 345 -14.62 -5.13 -9.57
N ILE A 346 -14.11 -6.07 -8.77
CA ILE A 346 -12.89 -6.83 -9.07
C ILE A 346 -13.14 -7.74 -10.27
N ALA A 347 -14.27 -8.44 -10.33
CA ALA A 347 -14.64 -9.28 -11.45
C ALA A 347 -14.73 -8.47 -12.76
N LEU A 348 -15.32 -7.26 -12.72
CA LEU A 348 -15.31 -6.33 -13.86
C LEU A 348 -13.87 -6.03 -14.28
N ARG A 349 -13.02 -5.61 -13.34
CA ARG A 349 -11.62 -5.27 -13.65
C ARG A 349 -10.82 -6.42 -14.23
N ARG A 350 -11.10 -7.67 -13.82
CA ARG A 350 -10.49 -8.87 -14.41
C ARG A 350 -10.93 -9.12 -15.85
N ARG A 351 -12.21 -8.86 -16.17
CA ARG A 351 -12.74 -8.99 -17.53
C ARG A 351 -12.25 -7.89 -18.46
N GLU A 352 -11.97 -6.71 -17.89
CA GLU A 352 -11.55 -5.50 -18.59
C GLU A 352 -10.09 -5.13 -18.27
N PRO A 353 -9.08 -5.94 -18.64
CA PRO A 353 -7.68 -5.69 -18.28
C PRO A 353 -7.12 -4.39 -18.87
N TRP A 354 -7.76 -3.85 -19.91
CA TRP A 354 -7.41 -2.55 -20.48
C TRP A 354 -7.59 -1.39 -19.48
N LEU A 355 -8.44 -1.55 -18.45
CA LEU A 355 -8.60 -0.56 -17.36
C LEU A 355 -7.27 -0.24 -16.69
N HIS A 356 -6.31 -1.16 -16.67
CA HIS A 356 -5.01 -0.94 -16.02
C HIS A 356 -4.26 0.30 -16.55
N ARG A 357 -4.42 0.63 -17.85
CA ARG A 357 -3.74 1.77 -18.50
C ARG A 357 -4.69 2.72 -19.23
N ALA A 358 -5.99 2.61 -18.97
CA ALA A 358 -7.02 3.42 -19.62
C ALA A 358 -7.00 4.86 -19.12
N HIS A 359 -7.56 5.78 -19.91
CA HIS A 359 -7.70 7.17 -19.48
C HIS A 359 -9.09 7.43 -18.92
N THR A 360 -9.19 8.30 -17.93
CA THR A 360 -10.45 8.65 -17.24
C THR A 360 -10.81 10.11 -17.47
N ASP A 361 -11.94 10.34 -18.14
CA ASP A 361 -12.54 11.65 -18.33
C ASP A 361 -13.64 11.92 -17.28
N VAL A 362 -13.75 13.16 -16.80
CA VAL A 362 -14.90 13.63 -16.02
C VAL A 362 -15.95 14.16 -16.99
N THR A 363 -16.99 13.37 -17.25
CA THR A 363 -18.03 13.73 -18.25
C THR A 363 -19.17 14.53 -17.67
N HIS A 364 -19.38 14.47 -16.35
CA HIS A 364 -20.37 15.26 -15.62
C HIS A 364 -19.86 15.54 -14.21
N VAL A 365 -20.02 16.77 -13.72
CA VAL A 365 -19.67 17.12 -12.35
C VAL A 365 -20.59 18.22 -11.82
N GLU A 366 -21.13 17.97 -10.63
CA GLU A 366 -21.86 18.90 -9.77
C GLU A 366 -21.19 18.92 -8.39
N ASN A 367 -21.76 19.64 -7.41
CA ASN A 367 -21.22 19.58 -6.04
C ASN A 367 -21.28 18.16 -5.47
N THR A 368 -22.43 17.49 -5.58
CA THR A 368 -22.69 16.21 -4.93
C THR A 368 -22.90 15.06 -5.92
N ALA A 369 -22.64 15.24 -7.21
CA ALA A 369 -22.78 14.17 -8.18
C ALA A 369 -21.67 14.25 -9.24
N ILE A 370 -21.19 13.10 -9.71
CA ILE A 370 -20.11 13.02 -10.70
C ILE A 370 -20.26 11.78 -11.57
N VAL A 371 -19.89 11.91 -12.84
CA VAL A 371 -19.74 10.79 -13.77
C VAL A 371 -18.32 10.78 -14.31
N LEU A 372 -17.64 9.65 -14.09
CA LEU A 372 -16.32 9.34 -14.63
C LEU A 372 -16.48 8.35 -15.78
N ARG A 373 -15.76 8.57 -16.87
CA ARG A 373 -15.70 7.63 -18.00
C ARG A 373 -14.26 7.18 -18.19
N THR A 374 -13.97 5.94 -17.81
CA THR A 374 -12.67 5.32 -18.07
C THR A 374 -12.74 4.50 -19.35
N ALA A 375 -11.91 4.82 -20.34
CA ALA A 375 -12.07 4.27 -21.68
C ALA A 375 -10.77 4.10 -22.47
N THR A 376 -10.91 3.29 -23.52
CA THR A 376 -10.02 3.24 -24.68
C THR A 376 -10.80 3.67 -25.93
N ALA A 377 -10.22 3.50 -27.12
CA ALA A 377 -10.95 3.71 -28.37
C ALA A 377 -12.13 2.73 -28.55
N ASP A 378 -12.03 1.51 -27.98
CA ASP A 378 -12.93 0.40 -28.28
C ASP A 378 -13.83 -0.03 -27.10
N ALA A 379 -13.50 0.40 -25.87
CA ALA A 379 -14.19 -0.03 -24.66
C ALA A 379 -14.30 1.11 -23.63
N ALA A 380 -15.34 1.08 -22.79
CA ALA A 380 -15.54 2.06 -21.73
C ALA A 380 -16.27 1.46 -20.51
N VAL A 381 -15.93 1.98 -19.34
CA VAL A 381 -16.63 1.79 -18.07
C VAL A 381 -17.01 3.18 -17.55
N VAL A 382 -18.25 3.31 -17.08
CA VAL A 382 -18.81 4.55 -16.54
C VAL A 382 -19.05 4.39 -15.05
N THR A 383 -18.53 5.31 -14.25
CA THR A 383 -18.74 5.34 -12.79
C THR A 383 -19.55 6.58 -12.46
N ALA A 384 -20.78 6.37 -11.96
CA ALA A 384 -21.68 7.44 -11.56
C ALA A 384 -21.86 7.42 -10.03
N LEU A 385 -21.63 8.57 -9.39
CA LEU A 385 -21.68 8.73 -7.94
C LEU A 385 -22.69 9.82 -7.57
N ASN A 386 -23.56 9.53 -6.60
CA ASN A 386 -24.40 10.49 -5.90
C ASN A 386 -24.00 10.56 -4.42
N LEU A 387 -23.55 11.72 -3.99
CA LEU A 387 -23.20 12.06 -2.60
C LEU A 387 -24.31 12.87 -1.90
N GLY A 388 -25.35 13.25 -2.65
CA GLY A 388 -26.49 14.01 -2.15
C GLY A 388 -27.48 13.15 -1.36
N ASP A 389 -28.39 13.82 -0.66
CA ASP A 389 -29.44 13.18 0.13
C ASP A 389 -30.76 13.00 -0.67
N ASP A 390 -30.77 13.41 -1.95
CA ASP A 390 -31.89 13.26 -2.88
C ASP A 390 -31.48 12.41 -4.10
N PRO A 391 -32.41 11.74 -4.79
CA PRO A 391 -32.13 11.08 -6.05
C PRO A 391 -31.64 12.04 -7.14
N VAL A 392 -30.74 11.57 -8.00
CA VAL A 392 -30.18 12.35 -9.12
C VAL A 392 -30.22 11.53 -10.41
N GLU A 393 -30.49 12.19 -11.53
CA GLU A 393 -30.41 11.61 -12.86
C GLU A 393 -29.11 12.07 -13.53
N LEU A 394 -28.28 11.12 -13.98
CA LEU A 394 -26.95 11.39 -14.51
C LEU A 394 -26.78 10.82 -15.91
N PRO A 395 -26.10 11.52 -16.83
CA PRO A 395 -25.83 11.01 -18.17
C PRO A 395 -24.77 9.89 -18.13
N VAL A 396 -25.06 8.75 -18.77
CA VAL A 396 -24.14 7.59 -18.85
C VAL A 396 -23.89 7.11 -20.29
N ALA A 397 -24.21 7.98 -21.26
CA ALA A 397 -23.93 7.79 -22.69
C ALA A 397 -24.46 6.45 -23.24
N ASP A 398 -23.58 5.56 -23.68
CA ASP A 398 -23.91 4.29 -24.33
C ASP A 398 -23.89 3.07 -23.38
N ALA A 399 -23.81 3.30 -22.06
CA ALA A 399 -23.89 2.22 -21.09
C ALA A 399 -25.26 1.53 -21.12
N THR A 400 -25.28 0.19 -21.14
CA THR A 400 -26.51 -0.62 -21.22
C THR A 400 -26.71 -1.57 -20.05
N ARG A 401 -25.70 -1.70 -19.17
CA ARG A 401 -25.72 -2.63 -18.05
C ARG A 401 -25.10 -2.02 -16.79
N VAL A 402 -25.71 -2.30 -15.63
CA VAL A 402 -25.11 -2.06 -14.32
C VAL A 402 -24.28 -3.29 -13.93
N GLU A 403 -22.99 -3.08 -13.69
CA GLU A 403 -22.02 -4.10 -13.32
C GLU A 403 -21.85 -4.21 -11.80
N ALA A 404 -21.93 -3.07 -11.10
CA ALA A 404 -21.88 -3.00 -9.63
C ALA A 404 -22.64 -1.76 -9.11
N GLY A 405 -23.05 -1.81 -7.84
CA GLY A 405 -23.87 -0.75 -7.23
C GLY A 405 -25.35 -0.89 -7.61
N GLY A 406 -26.07 0.24 -7.67
CA GLY A 406 -27.50 0.25 -7.96
C GLY A 406 -27.99 1.57 -8.55
N GLY A 407 -28.80 1.47 -9.59
CA GLY A 407 -29.42 2.61 -10.26
C GLY A 407 -30.43 2.14 -11.31
N ASP A 408 -31.41 2.99 -11.62
CA ASP A 408 -32.38 2.71 -12.68
C ASP A 408 -31.86 3.28 -14.00
N LEU A 409 -31.37 2.40 -14.87
CA LEU A 409 -30.80 2.76 -16.17
C LEU A 409 -31.92 2.96 -17.20
N ARG A 410 -31.96 4.14 -17.82
CA ARG A 410 -33.00 4.56 -18.78
C ARG A 410 -32.37 5.32 -19.93
N ASP A 411 -32.42 4.79 -21.15
CA ASP A 411 -32.08 5.47 -22.41
C ASP A 411 -30.96 6.53 -22.31
N GLY A 412 -29.76 6.12 -21.88
CA GLY A 412 -28.57 6.98 -21.79
C GLY A 412 -28.41 7.79 -20.50
N THR A 413 -29.31 7.63 -19.53
CA THR A 413 -29.21 8.17 -18.17
C THR A 413 -29.33 7.07 -17.12
N VAL A 414 -28.80 7.32 -15.91
CA VAL A 414 -29.03 6.48 -14.73
C VAL A 414 -29.62 7.34 -13.62
N VAL A 415 -30.68 6.85 -12.98
CA VAL A 415 -31.23 7.47 -11.77
C VAL A 415 -30.64 6.77 -10.55
N LEU A 416 -29.84 7.51 -9.78
CA LEU A 416 -29.26 7.03 -8.53
C LEU A 416 -30.12 7.50 -7.35
N PRO A 417 -30.41 6.64 -6.36
CA PRO A 417 -31.01 7.10 -5.11
C PRO A 417 -30.06 8.01 -4.33
N ALA A 418 -30.55 8.61 -3.24
CA ALA A 418 -29.73 9.32 -2.27
C ALA A 418 -28.55 8.43 -1.81
N ALA A 419 -27.35 9.00 -1.76
CA ALA A 419 -26.11 8.25 -1.50
C ALA A 419 -25.93 6.99 -2.40
N GLY A 420 -26.48 7.00 -3.61
CA GLY A 420 -26.35 5.90 -4.56
C GLY A 420 -25.07 5.99 -5.40
N TRP A 421 -24.65 4.86 -5.95
CA TRP A 421 -23.57 4.78 -6.94
C TRP A 421 -23.83 3.62 -7.88
N ALA A 422 -23.31 3.73 -9.11
CA ALA A 422 -23.35 2.64 -10.08
C ALA A 422 -22.08 2.64 -10.92
N VAL A 423 -21.59 1.44 -11.21
CA VAL A 423 -20.58 1.21 -12.26
C VAL A 423 -21.28 0.50 -13.41
N LEU A 424 -21.13 1.05 -14.61
CA LEU A 424 -21.85 0.64 -15.80
C LEU A 424 -20.89 0.33 -16.94
N SER A 425 -21.31 -0.58 -17.82
CA SER A 425 -20.63 -0.88 -19.07
C SER A 425 -21.63 -0.93 -20.23
N ARG A 426 -21.10 -0.98 -21.44
CA ARG A 426 -21.89 -1.22 -22.64
C ARG A 426 -22.44 -2.65 -22.68
#